data_AF-A0A7C3RPQ9-F1
#
_entry.id   AF-A0A7C3RPQ9-F1
#
_cell.length_a   1.000
_cell.length_b   1.000
_cell.length_c   1.000
_cell.angle_alpha   90.00
_cell.angle_beta   90.00
_cell.angle_gamma   90.00
#
_symmetry.space_group_name_H-M   'P 1'
#
loop_
_entity.id
_entity.type
_entity.pdbx_description
1 polymer ?
#
loop_
_entity_poly.entity_id
_entity_poly.type
_entity_poly.pdbx_seq_one_letter_code
_entity_poly.pdbx_strand_id
1 'polypeptide(L)' 'MATTESKYTLPRVMTVKELSEYLRVHPSTIYKLLRRGELPGFRIGTDWRFNAEVIDRWCLERNMKMPETSPSNRN' A
#
# COMPACT_ATOMS: atom_id res chain seq x y z
N MET A 1 -1.25 36.14 -10.36
CA MET A 1 -1.92 35.91 -9.06
C MET A 1 -1.32 34.63 -8.48
N ALA A 2 -0.39 34.77 -7.54
CA ALA A 2 0.27 33.65 -6.88
C ALA A 2 -0.41 33.43 -5.53
N THR A 3 -1.18 32.36 -5.40
CA THR A 3 -1.70 31.89 -4.11
C THR A 3 -0.80 30.75 -3.65
N THR A 4 0.09 31.10 -2.73
CA THR A 4 0.95 30.18 -1.98
C THR A 4 0.12 29.53 -0.84
N GLU A 5 0.53 28.31 -0.46
CA GLU A 5 0.14 27.52 0.74
C GLU A 5 -1.26 26.89 0.74
N SER A 6 -1.41 25.56 0.83
CA SER A 6 -0.87 24.74 1.92
C SER A 6 -0.50 23.33 1.46
N LYS A 7 0.81 23.04 1.42
CA LYS A 7 1.33 21.66 1.42
C LYS A 7 1.32 21.17 2.86
N TYR A 8 0.21 20.59 3.31
CA TYR A 8 0.21 19.77 4.50
C TYR A 8 1.05 18.52 4.20
N THR A 9 2.26 18.44 4.76
CA THR A 9 3.05 17.21 4.90
C THR A 9 2.42 16.34 6.01
N LEU A 10 1.11 16.12 5.94
CA LEU A 10 0.47 15.11 6.76
C LEU A 10 0.62 13.78 6.02
N PRO A 11 1.00 12.69 6.71
CA PRO A 11 1.04 11.38 6.09
C PRO A 11 -0.33 11.13 5.45
N ARG A 12 -0.36 10.91 4.13
CA ARG A 12 -1.59 10.66 3.38
C ARG A 12 -2.22 9.37 3.89
N VAL A 13 -3.14 9.51 4.84
CA VAL A 13 -4.02 8.43 5.27
C VAL A 13 -5.07 8.22 4.18
N MET A 14 -5.16 7.00 3.69
CA MET A 14 -6.11 6.55 2.68
C MET A 14 -7.06 5.54 3.28
N THR A 15 -8.30 5.56 2.80
CA THR A 15 -9.33 4.60 3.14
C THR A 15 -9.19 3.31 2.32
N VAL A 16 -9.97 2.26 2.65
CA VAL A 16 -10.04 1.04 1.83
C VAL A 16 -10.38 1.36 0.38
N LYS A 17 -11.25 2.36 0.15
CA LYS A 17 -11.68 2.76 -1.19
C LYS A 17 -10.54 3.39 -1.98
N GLU A 18 -9.85 4.36 -1.40
CA GLU A 18 -8.69 4.99 -2.05
C GLU A 18 -7.56 4.00 -2.29
N LEU A 19 -7.33 3.09 -1.33
CA LEU A 19 -6.35 2.03 -1.48
C LEU A 19 -6.72 1.06 -2.62
N SER A 20 -8.00 0.76 -2.79
CA SER A 20 -8.51 -0.07 -3.88
C SER A 20 -8.28 0.56 -5.26
N GLU A 21 -8.47 1.87 -5.36
CA GLU A 21 -8.17 2.64 -6.57
C GLU A 21 -6.66 2.73 -6.82
N TYR A 22 -5.87 2.93 -5.76
CA TYR A 22 -4.41 3.06 -5.82
C TYR A 22 -3.73 1.77 -6.29
N LEU A 23 -4.06 0.64 -5.66
CA LEU A 23 -3.55 -0.69 -6.03
C LEU A 23 -4.26 -1.29 -7.25
N ARG A 24 -5.33 -0.66 -7.75
CA ARG A 24 -6.24 -1.20 -8.78
C ARG A 24 -6.75 -2.61 -8.44
N VAL A 25 -7.07 -2.85 -7.17
CA VAL A 25 -7.59 -4.15 -6.69
C VAL A 25 -8.99 -3.99 -6.14
N HIS A 26 -9.82 -5.02 -6.26
CA HIS A 26 -11.18 -4.97 -5.71
C HIS A 26 -11.14 -4.82 -4.17
N PRO A 27 -12.03 -4.03 -3.54
CA PRO A 27 -12.07 -3.87 -2.08
C PRO A 27 -12.20 -5.21 -1.34
N SER A 28 -12.89 -6.20 -1.93
CA SER A 28 -12.97 -7.57 -1.39
C SER A 28 -11.61 -8.23 -1.24
N THR A 29 -10.66 -7.96 -2.15
CA THR A 29 -9.28 -8.46 -2.07
C THR A 29 -8.53 -7.75 -0.94
N ILE A 30 -8.74 -6.44 -0.76
CA ILE A 30 -8.17 -5.70 0.37
C ILE A 30 -8.66 -6.27 1.70
N TYR A 31 -9.95 -6.51 1.85
CA TYR A 31 -10.49 -7.15 3.06
C TYR A 31 -9.92 -8.55 3.30
N LYS A 32 -9.66 -9.33 2.23
CA LYS A 32 -8.97 -10.62 2.36
C LYS A 32 -7.54 -10.45 2.85
N LEU A 33 -6.78 -9.50 2.30
CA LEU A 33 -5.40 -9.21 2.69
C LEU A 33 -5.33 -8.70 4.14
N LEU A 34 -6.27 -7.85 4.55
CA LEU A 34 -6.43 -7.40 5.93
C LEU A 34 -6.71 -8.55 6.89
N ARG A 35 -7.64 -9.45 6.53
CA ARG A 35 -7.94 -10.64 7.34
C ARG A 35 -6.73 -11.58 7.47
N ARG A 36 -5.87 -11.62 6.45
CA ARG A 36 -4.62 -12.39 6.47
C ARG A 36 -3.49 -11.67 7.21
N GLY A 37 -3.67 -10.41 7.62
CA GLY A 37 -2.61 -9.59 8.21
C GLY A 37 -1.49 -9.26 7.21
N GLU A 38 -1.78 -9.41 5.92
CA GLU A 38 -0.79 -9.27 4.86
C GLU A 38 -0.62 -7.82 4.40
N LEU A 39 -1.58 -6.96 4.69
CA LEU A 39 -1.60 -5.57 4.26
C LEU A 39 -1.48 -4.64 5.47
N PRO A 40 -0.49 -3.73 5.48
CA PRO A 40 -0.24 -2.87 6.63
C PRO A 40 -1.25 -1.73 6.68
N GLY A 41 -2.17 -1.81 7.64
CA GLY A 41 -3.16 -0.79 7.93
C GLY A 41 -3.48 -0.73 9.42
N PHE A 42 -4.00 0.40 9.85
CA PHE A 42 -4.43 0.63 11.22
C PHE A 42 -5.95 0.67 11.24
N ARG A 43 -6.51 -0.15 12.12
CA ARG A 43 -7.93 -0.09 12.45
C ARG A 43 -8.12 1.03 13.48
N ILE A 44 -8.86 2.06 13.10
CA ILE A 44 -9.21 3.19 13.97
C ILE A 44 -10.71 3.13 14.21
N GLY A 45 -11.10 2.64 15.38
CA GLY A 45 -12.50 2.35 15.72
C GLY A 45 -13.11 1.29 14.81
N THR A 46 -14.06 1.71 13.98
CA THR A 46 -14.79 0.85 13.03
C THR A 46 -14.16 0.85 11.63
N ASP A 47 -13.33 1.84 11.33
CA ASP A 47 -12.77 2.06 10.01
C ASP A 47 -11.32 1.60 9.89
N TRP A 48 -10.95 1.21 8.67
CA TRP A 48 -9.57 0.97 8.31
C TRP A 48 -8.95 2.20 7.66
N ARG A 49 -7.73 2.50 8.08
CA ARG A 49 -6.90 3.59 7.56
C ARG A 49 -5.54 3.03 7.16
N PHE A 50 -4.99 3.55 6.08
CA PHE A 50 -3.75 3.10 5.47
C PHE A 50 -2.84 4.29 5.23
N ASN A 51 -1.56 4.19 5.55
CA ASN A 51 -0.62 5.26 5.18
C ASN A 51 -0.09 4.95 3.79
N ALA A 52 -0.19 5.91 2.88
CA ALA A 52 0.33 5.79 1.53
C ALA A 52 1.81 5.35 1.51
N GLU A 53 2.64 5.95 2.38
CA GLU A 53 4.07 5.60 2.51
C GLU A 53 4.32 4.16 2.95
N VAL A 54 3.45 3.62 3.82
CA VAL A 54 3.58 2.25 4.33
C VAL A 54 3.13 1.26 3.26
N ILE A 55 2.07 1.58 2.52
CA ILE A 55 1.61 0.78 1.38
C ILE A 55 2.65 0.78 0.25
N ASP A 56 3.26 1.93 -0.04
CA ASP A 56 4.33 2.05 -1.04
C ASP A 56 5.52 1.15 -0.68
N ARG A 57 6.00 1.24 0.57
CA ARG A 57 7.05 0.35 1.08
C ARG A 57 6.65 -1.12 0.98
N TRP A 58 5.41 -1.46 1.36
CA TRP A 58 4.92 -2.82 1.27
C TRP A 58 4.89 -3.35 -0.17
N CYS A 59 4.49 -2.53 -1.14
CA CYS A 59 4.54 -2.89 -2.55
C CYS A 59 5.98 -3.20 -2.99
N LEU A 60 6.94 -2.38 -2.56
CA LEU A 60 8.37 -2.60 -2.85
C LEU A 60 8.86 -3.91 -2.24
N GLU A 61 8.54 -4.18 -0.97
CA GLU A 61 8.91 -5.43 -0.29
C GLU A 61 8.28 -6.67 -0.95
N ARG A 62 7.04 -6.57 -1.43
CA ARG A 62 6.34 -7.63 -2.17
C ARG A 62 6.99 -7.91 -3.53
N ASN A 63 7.38 -6.85 -4.24
CA ASN A 63 8.08 -6.98 -5.52
C ASN A 63 9.47 -7.61 -5.32
N MET A 64 10.13 -7.31 -4.20
CA MET A 64 11.46 -7.82 -3.87
C MET A 64 11.46 -9.30 -3.42
N LYS A 65 10.30 -9.86 -3.07
CA LYS A 65 10.18 -11.29 -2.71
C LYS A 65 10.19 -12.26 -3.90
N MET A 66 10.51 -11.80 -5.12
CA MET A 66 11.00 -12.71 -6.14
C MET A 66 12.48 -12.97 -5.86
N PRO A 67 12.88 -14.14 -5.33
CA PRO A 67 14.28 -14.52 -5.44
C PRO A 67 14.57 -14.62 -6.93
N GLU A 68 15.63 -13.96 -7.39
CA GLU A 68 16.41 -14.46 -8.50
C GLU A 68 16.84 -15.91 -8.17
N THR A 69 15.96 -16.89 -8.37
CA THR A 69 16.42 -18.22 -8.74
C THR A 69 16.65 -18.20 -10.24
N SER A 70 17.64 -17.42 -10.63
CA SER A 70 18.35 -17.61 -11.89
C SER A 70 19.83 -17.28 -11.67
N PRO A 71 20.60 -18.15 -10.98
CA PRO A 71 21.93 -18.37 -11.50
C PRO A 71 21.75 -19.17 -12.79
N SER A 72 21.98 -18.48 -13.91
CA SER A 72 22.65 -19.04 -15.08
C SER A 72 23.30 -20.40 -14.80
N ASN A 73 22.70 -21.50 -15.29
CA ASN A 73 23.49 -22.69 -15.58
C ASN A 73 23.93 -22.61 -17.04
N ARG A 74 25.09 -21.97 -17.19
CA ARG A 74 25.96 -22.05 -18.35
C ARG A 74 26.79 -23.33 -18.22
N ASN A 75 26.48 -24.37 -19.01
CA ASN A 75 27.46 -25.20 -19.74
C ASN A 75 26.75 -26.14 -20.73
#